data_AF-A0A6J5WPY7-F1
#
_entry.id   AF-A0A6J5WPY7-F1
#
_cell.length_a   1.000
_cell.length_b   1.000
_cell.length_c   1.000
_cell.angle_alpha   90.00
_cell.angle_beta   90.00
_cell.angle_gamma   90.00
#
_symmetry.space_group_name_H-M   'P 1'
#
loop_
_entity.id
_entity.type
_entity.pdbx_description
1 polymer ?
#
loop_
_entity_poly.entity_id
_entity_poly.type
_entity_poly.pdbx_seq_one_letter_code
_entity_poly.pdbx_strand_id
1 'polypeptide(L)'
;MFVGDSLSLNQWQSLTCMLHTSNLQARYKLFKTGGLSPLTFPAYKIKVMISRNAFLVDTIATTAGRVLKLDSIESGKMWKEIDVLIFNSWHWWLHTGTKQPDRLVAYEKGLKTWARWIDNNLDTTNTRVFFQGASPDHNNDWGEPTSKQCEGQTKPMVGHQYPADGHPSVYGHGSHKDMDYSHWCLAGAPDTWNMLLYAALTQRKTN
;
A
#
# COMPACT_ATOMS: atom_id res chain seq x y z
N MET A 1 10.64 3.51 -2.99
CA MET A 1 9.75 2.62 -3.78
C MET A 1 8.64 2.11 -2.87
N PHE A 2 7.41 2.17 -3.35
CA PHE A 2 6.26 1.51 -2.73
C PHE A 2 6.19 0.07 -3.27
N VAL A 3 5.98 -0.89 -2.39
CA VAL A 3 5.84 -2.30 -2.75
C VAL A 3 4.63 -2.86 -2.02
N GLY A 4 3.67 -3.41 -2.76
CA GLY A 4 2.48 -3.97 -2.11
C GLY A 4 1.29 -4.11 -3.03
N ASP A 5 0.12 -4.06 -2.41
CA ASP A 5 -1.16 -4.16 -3.09
C ASP A 5 -1.66 -2.79 -3.61
N SER A 6 -2.97 -2.67 -3.82
CA SER A 6 -3.61 -1.46 -4.31
C SER A 6 -3.61 -0.31 -3.31
N LEU A 7 -3.43 -0.56 -2.01
CA LEU A 7 -3.30 0.50 -0.99
C LEU A 7 -1.92 1.16 -1.07
N SER A 8 -0.87 0.38 -1.38
CA SER A 8 0.44 0.93 -1.78
C SER A 8 0.34 1.84 -3.00
N LEU A 9 -0.52 1.50 -3.98
CA LEU A 9 -0.78 2.37 -5.13
C LEU A 9 -1.48 3.65 -4.72
N ASN A 10 -2.47 3.55 -3.83
CA ASN A 10 -3.23 4.70 -3.34
C ASN A 10 -2.33 5.68 -2.57
N GLN A 11 -1.45 5.18 -1.71
CA GLN A 11 -0.45 6.00 -1.02
C GLN A 11 0.60 6.60 -1.98
N TRP A 12 1.08 5.82 -2.96
CA TRP A 12 2.00 6.33 -3.98
C TRP A 12 1.37 7.48 -4.78
N GLN A 13 0.12 7.33 -5.23
CA GLN A 13 -0.62 8.37 -5.96
C GLN A 13 -0.74 9.65 -5.13
N SER A 14 -1.16 9.54 -3.87
CA SER A 14 -1.18 10.66 -2.92
C SER A 14 0.17 11.39 -2.86
N LEU A 15 1.26 10.65 -2.62
CA LEU A 15 2.59 11.26 -2.49
C LEU A 15 2.99 11.97 -3.78
N THR A 16 2.67 11.40 -4.94
CA THR A 16 3.00 12.01 -6.23
C THR A 16 2.27 13.34 -6.44
N CYS A 17 1.01 13.44 -5.99
CA CYS A 17 0.23 14.67 -6.03
C CYS A 17 0.79 15.71 -5.03
N MET A 18 1.13 15.30 -3.82
CA MET A 18 1.76 16.18 -2.82
C MET A 18 3.10 16.75 -3.32
N LEU A 19 3.94 15.91 -3.95
CA LEU A 19 5.21 16.36 -4.53
C LEU A 19 5.00 17.32 -5.70
N HIS A 20 4.05 17.03 -6.60
CA HIS A 20 3.74 17.92 -7.71
C HIS A 20 3.23 19.29 -7.23
N THR A 21 2.32 19.30 -6.25
CA THR A 21 1.75 20.53 -5.70
C THR A 21 2.76 21.37 -4.92
N SER A 22 3.79 20.74 -4.32
CA SER A 22 4.87 21.47 -3.64
C SER A 22 5.70 22.36 -4.57
N ASN A 23 5.78 22.03 -5.86
CA ASN A 23 6.39 22.87 -6.88
C ASN A 23 5.80 22.58 -8.27
N LEU A 24 4.80 23.37 -8.66
CA LEU A 24 4.08 23.22 -9.94
C LEU A 24 4.96 23.47 -11.18
N GLN A 25 6.10 24.14 -11.02
CA GLN A 25 7.03 24.44 -12.12
C GLN A 25 8.08 23.34 -12.33
N ALA A 26 8.21 22.41 -11.37
CA ALA A 26 9.16 21.32 -11.47
C ALA A 26 8.72 20.34 -12.57
N ARG A 27 9.56 20.20 -13.61
CA ARG A 27 9.33 19.19 -14.66
C ARG A 27 9.45 17.80 -14.07
N TYR A 28 8.47 16.95 -14.37
CA TYR A 28 8.49 15.53 -14.01
C TYR A 28 8.39 14.64 -15.25
N LYS A 29 8.80 13.38 -15.10
CA LYS A 29 8.59 12.32 -16.09
C LYS A 29 7.83 11.18 -15.41
N LEU A 30 6.68 10.82 -15.97
CA LEU A 30 5.89 9.67 -15.55
C LEU A 30 5.79 8.72 -16.73
N PHE A 31 6.25 7.49 -16.57
CA PHE A 31 6.14 6.45 -17.58
C PHE A 31 5.98 5.10 -16.91
N LYS A 32 5.38 4.14 -17.61
CA LYS A 32 5.30 2.74 -17.16
C LYS A 32 6.43 1.96 -17.81
N THR A 33 7.18 1.20 -17.01
CA THR A 33 8.22 0.29 -17.53
C THR A 33 8.03 -1.07 -16.86
N GLY A 34 7.51 -2.03 -17.62
CA GLY A 34 7.13 -3.34 -17.07
C GLY A 34 6.12 -3.18 -15.93
N GLY A 35 6.39 -3.84 -14.80
CA GLY A 35 5.57 -3.76 -13.58
C GLY A 35 5.79 -2.52 -12.70
N LEU A 36 6.63 -1.57 -13.14
CA LEU A 36 7.00 -0.37 -12.39
C LEU A 36 6.35 0.89 -12.97
N SER A 37 5.95 1.80 -12.08
CA SER A 37 5.50 3.15 -12.46
C SER A 37 6.38 4.23 -11.80
N PRO A 38 7.56 4.55 -12.39
CA PRO A 38 8.41 5.63 -11.90
C PRO A 38 7.89 7.03 -12.24
N LEU A 39 7.80 7.88 -11.22
CA LEU A 39 7.74 9.33 -11.33
C LEU A 39 9.11 9.91 -10.99
N THR A 40 9.73 10.61 -11.93
CA THR A 40 11.05 11.22 -11.74
C THR A 40 10.94 12.75 -11.76
N PHE A 41 11.59 13.40 -10.80
CA PHE A 41 11.81 14.84 -10.78
C PHE A 41 13.31 15.13 -11.01
N PRO A 42 13.75 15.36 -12.27
CA PRO A 42 15.17 15.45 -12.60
C PRO A 42 15.91 16.57 -11.85
N ALA A 43 15.26 17.71 -11.63
CA ALA A 43 15.83 18.85 -10.91
C ALA A 43 16.27 18.50 -9.47
N TYR A 44 15.56 17.56 -8.84
CA TYR A 44 15.85 17.10 -7.49
C TYR A 44 16.60 15.77 -7.44
N LYS A 45 16.84 15.13 -8.59
CA LYS A 45 17.37 13.77 -8.69
C LYS A 45 16.55 12.73 -7.89
N ILE A 46 15.25 12.97 -7.74
CA ILE A 46 14.33 12.10 -7.00
C ILE A 46 13.57 11.21 -7.97
N LYS A 47 13.41 9.94 -7.61
CA LYS A 47 12.56 8.97 -8.29
C LYS A 47 11.64 8.29 -7.28
N VAL A 48 10.34 8.44 -7.47
CA VAL A 48 9.31 7.80 -6.66
C VAL A 48 8.60 6.77 -7.52
N MET A 49 8.54 5.51 -7.09
CA MET A 49 8.02 4.44 -7.92
C MET A 49 7.25 3.43 -7.11
N ILE A 50 6.31 2.75 -7.76
CA ILE A 50 5.59 1.61 -7.21
C ILE A 50 5.92 0.32 -7.97
N SER A 51 6.05 -0.79 -7.22
CA SER A 51 6.04 -2.17 -7.69
C SER A 51 4.84 -2.90 -7.09
N ARG A 52 3.99 -3.50 -7.93
CA ARG A 52 2.87 -4.31 -7.43
C ARG A 52 3.36 -5.69 -7.00
N ASN A 53 3.26 -5.98 -5.72
CA ASN A 53 3.43 -7.30 -5.15
C ASN A 53 2.52 -7.42 -3.92
N ALA A 54 1.26 -7.78 -4.15
CA ALA A 54 0.21 -7.72 -3.14
C ALA A 54 0.48 -8.59 -1.89
N PHE A 55 1.15 -9.73 -2.08
CA PHE A 55 1.42 -10.71 -1.02
C PHE A 55 2.87 -10.66 -0.51
N LEU A 56 3.73 -9.84 -1.12
CA LEU A 56 5.19 -9.76 -0.89
C LEU A 56 5.99 -11.03 -1.21
N VAL A 57 5.34 -12.19 -1.25
CA VAL A 57 5.89 -13.48 -1.66
C VAL A 57 5.53 -13.84 -3.10
N ASP A 58 6.24 -14.81 -3.66
CA ASP A 58 6.04 -15.21 -5.05
C ASP A 58 4.68 -15.89 -5.25
N THR A 59 4.04 -15.56 -6.36
CA THR A 59 2.86 -16.27 -6.86
C THR A 59 3.26 -17.13 -8.06
N ILE A 60 3.11 -18.44 -7.94
CA ILE A 60 3.49 -19.40 -8.97
C ILE A 60 2.27 -20.01 -9.65
N ALA A 61 2.39 -20.34 -10.94
CA ALA A 61 1.37 -21.07 -11.66
C ALA A 61 1.53 -22.58 -11.40
N THR A 62 0.42 -23.24 -11.06
CA THR A 62 0.34 -24.70 -10.87
C THR A 62 -0.86 -25.24 -11.64
N THR A 63 -1.00 -26.57 -11.72
CA THR A 63 -2.18 -27.22 -12.31
C THR A 63 -3.49 -26.90 -11.58
N ALA A 64 -3.42 -26.51 -10.31
CA ALA A 64 -4.56 -26.08 -9.49
C ALA A 64 -4.87 -24.58 -9.60
N GLY A 65 -4.10 -23.84 -10.41
CA GLY A 65 -4.16 -22.38 -10.53
C GLY A 65 -2.97 -21.67 -9.92
N ARG A 66 -3.12 -20.37 -9.65
CA ARG A 66 -2.07 -19.54 -9.02
C ARG A 66 -2.03 -19.81 -7.52
N VAL A 67 -0.83 -20.07 -6.99
CA VAL A 67 -0.60 -20.40 -5.59
C VAL A 67 0.49 -19.50 -5.02
N LEU A 68 0.33 -19.08 -3.77
CA LEU A 68 1.35 -18.35 -3.03
C LEU A 68 2.44 -19.29 -2.55
N LYS A 69 3.68 -19.02 -2.92
CA LYS A 69 4.86 -19.71 -2.41
C LYS A 69 5.40 -18.92 -1.21
N LEU A 70 4.85 -19.19 -0.03
CA LEU A 70 5.04 -18.40 1.20
C LEU A 70 6.50 -18.31 1.70
N ASP A 71 7.39 -19.15 1.18
CA ASP A 71 8.81 -19.24 1.52
C ASP A 71 9.76 -18.67 0.45
N SER A 72 9.22 -17.95 -0.55
CA SER A 72 9.98 -17.46 -1.71
C SER A 72 9.70 -16.00 -2.05
N ILE A 73 10.75 -15.24 -2.35
CA ILE A 73 10.70 -13.81 -2.74
C ILE A 73 11.75 -13.54 -3.83
N GLU A 74 11.52 -14.05 -5.04
CA GLU A 74 12.36 -13.78 -6.20
C GLU A 74 12.27 -12.32 -6.65
N SER A 75 11.07 -11.73 -6.51
CA SER A 75 10.82 -10.32 -6.83
C SER A 75 11.67 -9.36 -5.99
N GLY A 76 12.18 -9.79 -4.84
CA GLY A 76 12.96 -8.97 -3.91
C GLY A 76 14.24 -8.40 -4.52
N LYS A 77 14.78 -9.01 -5.58
CA LYS A 77 15.96 -8.52 -6.30
C LYS A 77 15.81 -7.07 -6.75
N MET A 78 14.58 -6.63 -7.06
CA MET A 78 14.30 -5.25 -7.49
C MET A 78 14.28 -4.23 -6.34
N TRP A 79 14.26 -4.67 -5.08
CA TRP A 79 14.23 -3.79 -3.90
C TRP A 79 15.62 -3.40 -3.44
N LYS A 80 16.66 -4.09 -3.93
CA LYS A 80 18.05 -3.73 -3.67
C LYS A 80 18.35 -2.35 -4.23
N GLU A 81 19.25 -1.63 -3.57
CA GLU A 81 19.71 -0.28 -3.96
C GLU A 81 18.62 0.82 -3.91
N ILE A 82 17.48 0.55 -3.29
CA ILE A 82 16.43 1.56 -3.09
C ILE A 82 16.66 2.26 -1.75
N ASP A 83 16.82 3.59 -1.75
CA ASP A 83 17.10 4.37 -0.54
C ASP A 83 15.99 4.29 0.52
N VAL A 84 14.73 4.23 0.07
CA VAL A 84 13.54 4.17 0.92
C VAL A 84 12.54 3.16 0.37
N LEU A 85 12.26 2.09 1.11
CA LEU A 85 11.26 1.09 0.79
C LEU A 85 10.04 1.26 1.69
N ILE A 86 8.84 1.33 1.10
CA ILE A 86 7.57 1.38 1.83
C ILE A 86 6.75 0.17 1.41
N PHE A 87 6.58 -0.78 2.32
CA PHE A 87 5.85 -2.01 2.09
C PHE A 87 4.42 -1.92 2.62
N ASN A 88 3.47 -2.58 1.95
CA ASN A 88 2.15 -2.87 2.49
C ASN A 88 1.67 -4.22 1.97
N SER A 89 0.94 -4.96 2.80
CA SER A 89 0.32 -6.22 2.40
C SER A 89 -0.77 -6.59 3.40
N TRP A 90 -2.04 -6.48 3.02
CA TRP A 90 -3.16 -6.99 3.83
C TRP A 90 -4.41 -7.25 3.00
N HIS A 91 -4.85 -6.26 2.21
CA HIS A 91 -6.17 -6.26 1.57
C HIS A 91 -6.41 -7.53 0.73
N TRP A 92 -5.38 -8.00 0.03
CA TRP A 92 -5.49 -9.22 -0.79
C TRP A 92 -5.53 -10.54 -0.02
N TRP A 93 -5.07 -10.56 1.23
CA TRP A 93 -5.13 -11.75 2.08
C TRP A 93 -6.55 -12.04 2.58
N LEU A 94 -7.46 -11.07 2.44
CA LEU A 94 -8.88 -11.23 2.75
C LEU A 94 -9.64 -11.98 1.65
N HIS A 95 -9.11 -12.01 0.42
CA HIS A 95 -9.72 -12.74 -0.70
C HIS A 95 -9.42 -14.24 -0.61
N THR A 96 -10.27 -14.97 0.12
CA THR A 96 -10.14 -16.42 0.28
C THR A 96 -11.09 -17.21 -0.63
N GLY A 97 -10.56 -18.22 -1.31
CA GLY A 97 -11.34 -19.30 -1.93
C GLY A 97 -11.44 -20.54 -1.03
N THR A 98 -12.28 -21.50 -1.39
CA THR A 98 -12.65 -22.68 -0.58
C THR A 98 -11.51 -23.68 -0.27
N LYS A 99 -10.30 -23.48 -0.80
CA LYS A 99 -9.16 -24.41 -0.64
C LYS A 99 -7.92 -23.78 0.02
N GLN A 100 -8.09 -22.73 0.82
CA GLN A 100 -6.98 -22.00 1.41
C GLN A 100 -6.77 -22.36 2.90
N PRO A 101 -5.50 -22.41 3.38
CA PRO A 101 -5.21 -22.54 4.82
C PRO A 101 -5.71 -21.31 5.59
N ASP A 102 -5.67 -21.38 6.92
CA ASP A 102 -5.98 -20.22 7.77
C ASP A 102 -5.19 -18.99 7.31
N ARG A 103 -5.93 -17.89 7.05
CA ARG A 103 -5.38 -16.67 6.45
C ARG A 103 -4.30 -16.04 7.32
N LEU A 104 -4.47 -16.06 8.64
CA LEU A 104 -3.53 -15.43 9.58
C LEU A 104 -2.26 -16.26 9.67
N VAL A 105 -2.38 -17.59 9.64
CA VAL A 105 -1.22 -18.49 9.58
C VAL A 105 -0.44 -18.30 8.27
N ALA A 106 -1.13 -18.19 7.14
CA ALA A 106 -0.49 -17.94 5.85
C ALA A 106 0.18 -16.57 5.80
N TYR A 107 -0.50 -15.53 6.31
CA TYR A 107 0.00 -14.17 6.40
C TYR A 107 1.25 -14.09 7.29
N GLU A 108 1.21 -14.70 8.47
CA GLU A 108 2.34 -14.76 9.40
C GLU A 108 3.56 -15.42 8.75
N LYS A 109 3.36 -16.55 8.05
CA LYS A 109 4.44 -17.23 7.33
C LYS A 109 5.04 -16.35 6.23
N GLY A 110 4.18 -15.71 5.42
CA GLY A 110 4.62 -14.80 4.36
C GLY A 110 5.40 -13.61 4.90
N LEU A 111 4.90 -12.95 5.95
CA LEU A 111 5.58 -11.84 6.61
C LEU A 111 6.91 -12.25 7.25
N LYS A 112 6.99 -13.43 7.87
CA LYS A 112 8.26 -13.96 8.40
C LYS A 112 9.28 -14.18 7.29
N THR A 113 8.84 -14.67 6.13
CA THR A 113 9.71 -14.80 4.95
C THR A 113 10.17 -13.44 4.45
N TRP A 114 9.27 -12.45 4.35
CA TRP A 114 9.61 -11.08 3.98
C TRP A 114 10.61 -10.45 4.95
N ALA A 115 10.36 -10.52 6.25
CA ALA A 115 11.25 -9.97 7.28
C ALA A 115 12.66 -10.58 7.19
N ARG A 116 12.77 -11.92 7.12
CA ARG A 116 14.06 -12.59 6.91
C ARG A 116 14.74 -12.17 5.61
N TRP A 117 13.98 -11.96 4.54
CA TRP A 117 14.56 -11.50 3.28
C TRP A 117 15.16 -10.12 3.44
N ILE A 118 14.46 -9.19 4.10
CA ILE A 118 14.97 -7.83 4.41
C ILE A 118 16.27 -7.93 5.20
N ASP A 119 16.26 -8.66 6.32
CA ASP A 119 17.43 -8.79 7.21
C ASP A 119 18.66 -9.38 6.50
N ASN A 120 18.45 -10.32 5.58
CA ASN A 120 19.54 -11.01 4.89
C ASN A 120 20.01 -10.32 3.60
N ASN A 121 19.22 -9.41 3.02
CA ASN A 121 19.50 -8.87 1.67
C ASN A 121 19.65 -7.36 1.60
N LEU A 122 19.24 -6.62 2.64
CA LEU A 122 19.31 -5.16 2.64
C LEU A 122 20.28 -4.64 3.69
N ASP A 123 21.11 -3.69 3.26
CA ASP A 123 21.90 -2.87 4.17
C ASP A 123 21.05 -1.70 4.68
N THR A 124 20.59 -1.82 5.92
CA THR A 124 19.72 -0.82 6.58
C THR A 124 20.46 0.44 7.02
N THR A 125 21.79 0.51 6.83
CA THR A 125 22.54 1.77 6.97
C THR A 125 22.26 2.71 5.82
N ASN A 126 22.10 2.16 4.61
CA ASN A 126 21.87 2.88 3.36
C ASN A 126 20.39 2.90 2.96
N THR A 127 19.63 1.88 3.35
CA THR A 127 18.21 1.74 3.00
C THR A 127 17.32 1.92 4.22
N ARG A 128 16.33 2.81 4.14
CA ARG A 128 15.27 2.91 5.14
C ARG A 128 14.08 2.05 4.75
N VAL A 129 13.62 1.20 5.67
CA VAL A 129 12.48 0.30 5.45
C VAL A 129 11.30 0.74 6.31
N PHE A 130 10.13 0.86 5.69
CA PHE A 130 8.85 1.13 6.35
C PHE A 130 7.85 0.04 5.97
N PHE A 131 6.96 -0.27 6.90
CA PHE A 131 5.81 -1.13 6.65
C PHE A 131 4.54 -0.39 7.07
N GLN A 132 3.69 -0.07 6.10
CA GLN A 132 2.35 0.44 6.36
C GLN A 132 1.49 -0.73 6.84
N GLY A 133 0.97 -0.61 8.07
CA GLY A 133 0.07 -1.61 8.66
C GLY A 133 -1.23 -1.80 7.86
N ALA A 134 -2.04 -2.76 8.30
CA ALA A 134 -3.32 -3.05 7.65
C ALA A 134 -4.22 -1.80 7.58
N SER A 135 -4.66 -1.45 6.37
CA SER A 135 -5.73 -0.47 6.18
C SER A 135 -7.07 -1.11 6.54
N PRO A 136 -7.95 -0.44 7.31
CA PRO A 136 -9.28 -0.96 7.59
C PRO A 136 -10.14 -0.94 6.32
N ASP A 137 -11.12 -1.85 6.29
CA ASP A 137 -12.24 -1.86 5.35
C ASP A 137 -13.49 -1.41 6.10
N HIS A 138 -14.45 -0.76 5.43
CA HIS A 138 -15.66 -0.22 6.06
C HIS A 138 -16.95 -0.89 5.57
N ASN A 139 -17.14 -2.14 5.96
CA ASN A 139 -18.33 -2.94 5.60
C ASN A 139 -19.39 -2.94 6.72
N ASN A 140 -19.87 -1.76 7.13
CA ASN A 140 -20.91 -1.54 8.16
C ASN A 140 -20.55 -1.87 9.62
N ASP A 141 -19.26 -1.89 9.96
CA ASP A 141 -18.81 -2.31 11.30
C ASP A 141 -18.99 -1.26 12.43
N TRP A 142 -19.56 -0.08 12.12
CA TRP A 142 -19.75 1.02 13.08
C TRP A 142 -21.15 1.10 13.69
N GLY A 143 -21.98 0.07 13.51
CA GLY A 143 -23.23 -0.10 14.26
C GLY A 143 -24.39 0.78 13.81
N GLU A 144 -24.32 1.36 12.60
CA GLU A 144 -25.42 2.14 12.02
C GLU A 144 -26.40 1.22 11.25
N PRO A 145 -27.64 1.01 11.73
CA PRO A 145 -28.54 -0.02 11.20
C PRO A 145 -29.00 0.20 9.76
N THR A 146 -29.03 1.45 9.31
CA THR A 146 -29.51 1.86 7.97
C THR A 146 -28.38 2.15 6.99
N SER A 147 -27.14 1.99 7.43
CA SER A 147 -25.96 2.30 6.61
C SER A 147 -25.77 1.28 5.49
N LYS A 148 -25.47 1.77 4.29
CA LYS A 148 -25.08 0.97 3.12
C LYS A 148 -23.56 1.01 2.95
N GLN A 149 -22.84 0.28 3.80
CA GLN A 149 -21.37 0.37 3.87
C GLN A 149 -20.97 1.83 4.06
N CYS A 150 -19.93 2.32 3.40
CA CYS A 150 -19.50 3.72 3.52
C CYS A 150 -20.36 4.74 2.73
N GLU A 151 -21.43 4.33 2.04
CA GLU A 151 -22.25 5.25 1.24
C GLU A 151 -22.96 6.30 2.11
N GLY A 152 -22.86 7.58 1.74
CA GLY A 152 -23.50 8.70 2.45
C GLY A 152 -22.76 9.17 3.69
N GLN A 153 -21.67 8.51 4.08
CA GLN A 153 -20.82 8.90 5.21
C GLN A 153 -19.94 10.09 4.79
N THR A 154 -20.15 11.24 5.43
CA THR A 154 -19.50 12.52 5.05
C THR A 154 -18.67 13.16 6.17
N LYS A 155 -18.67 12.54 7.36
CA LYS A 155 -17.92 13.02 8.52
C LYS A 155 -17.26 11.83 9.21
N PRO A 156 -16.03 12.00 9.73
CA PRO A 156 -15.41 11.00 10.57
C PRO A 156 -16.19 10.90 11.87
N MET A 157 -16.19 9.73 12.51
CA MET A 157 -16.69 9.65 13.89
C MET A 157 -15.73 10.34 14.86
N VAL A 158 -16.30 10.87 15.94
CA VAL A 158 -15.55 11.51 17.01
C VAL A 158 -15.05 10.42 17.97
N GLY A 159 -13.74 10.15 17.98
CA GLY A 159 -13.10 9.20 18.91
C GLY A 159 -11.84 8.52 18.36
N HIS A 160 -11.32 7.53 19.09
CA HIS A 160 -10.21 6.67 18.62
C HIS A 160 -10.68 5.57 17.65
N GLN A 161 -12.00 5.47 17.42
CA GLN A 161 -12.61 4.62 16.41
C GLN A 161 -12.74 5.44 15.13
N TYR A 162 -12.02 5.05 14.09
CA TYR A 162 -12.12 5.61 12.74
C TYR A 162 -13.24 4.88 11.99
N PRO A 163 -14.28 5.57 11.45
CA PRO A 163 -15.01 4.93 10.36
C PRO A 163 -15.47 5.80 9.20
N ALA A 164 -15.46 5.10 8.06
CA ALA A 164 -16.21 5.26 6.81
C ALA A 164 -15.97 6.49 5.94
N ASP A 165 -15.57 7.64 6.48
CA ASP A 165 -15.32 8.82 5.65
C ASP A 165 -14.00 8.71 4.87
N GLY A 166 -14.01 9.18 3.62
CA GLY A 166 -12.82 9.21 2.77
C GLY A 166 -12.62 8.00 1.86
N HIS A 167 -13.51 7.00 1.87
CA HIS A 167 -13.55 5.97 0.82
C HIS A 167 -14.25 6.49 -0.45
N PRO A 168 -13.86 6.03 -1.66
CA PRO A 168 -14.56 6.36 -2.90
C PRO A 168 -16.02 5.91 -2.91
N SER A 169 -16.38 4.84 -2.18
CA SER A 169 -17.74 4.30 -2.16
C SER A 169 -18.24 4.03 -3.60
N VAL A 170 -19.43 4.51 -3.94
CA VAL A 170 -20.04 4.45 -5.28
C VAL A 170 -19.30 5.26 -6.36
N TYR A 171 -18.33 6.09 -5.98
CA TYR A 171 -17.49 6.85 -6.91
C TYR A 171 -16.20 6.09 -7.28
N GLY A 172 -16.01 4.88 -6.74
CA GLY A 172 -14.95 3.94 -7.14
C GLY A 172 -15.24 3.22 -8.45
N HIS A 173 -14.35 2.30 -8.86
CA HIS A 173 -14.45 1.59 -10.14
C HIS A 173 -15.68 0.68 -10.28
N GLY A 174 -16.21 0.16 -9.18
CA GLY A 174 -17.37 -0.76 -9.19
C GLY A 174 -18.74 -0.08 -9.05
N SER A 175 -18.76 1.23 -8.82
CA SER A 175 -19.98 2.04 -8.64
C SER A 175 -20.99 1.40 -7.67
N HIS A 176 -22.29 1.56 -7.89
CA HIS A 176 -23.34 1.00 -7.04
C HIS A 176 -23.42 -0.54 -7.03
N LYS A 177 -22.70 -1.24 -7.92
CA LYS A 177 -22.74 -2.70 -8.03
C LYS A 177 -21.64 -3.39 -7.22
N ASP A 178 -20.56 -2.68 -6.96
CA ASP A 178 -19.38 -3.15 -6.24
C ASP A 178 -18.71 -1.93 -5.59
N MET A 179 -19.36 -1.43 -4.53
CA MET A 179 -18.94 -0.21 -3.85
C MET A 179 -17.55 -0.39 -3.24
N ASP A 180 -16.69 0.61 -3.40
CA ASP A 180 -15.32 0.56 -2.90
C ASP A 180 -15.23 1.11 -1.47
N TYR A 181 -15.12 0.19 -0.51
CA TYR A 181 -15.00 0.47 0.91
C TYR A 181 -13.60 0.14 1.46
N SER A 182 -12.61 -0.03 0.58
CA SER A 182 -11.25 -0.47 0.93
C SER A 182 -10.17 0.52 0.49
N HIS A 183 -10.34 1.18 -0.66
CA HIS A 183 -9.43 2.24 -1.12
C HIS A 183 -9.87 3.60 -0.61
N TRP A 184 -9.02 4.61 -0.72
CA TRP A 184 -9.31 5.97 -0.23
C TRP A 184 -9.30 6.99 -1.37
N CYS A 185 -10.18 7.99 -1.26
CA CYS A 185 -10.16 9.20 -2.07
C CYS A 185 -8.82 9.95 -1.90
N LEU A 186 -8.45 10.69 -2.94
CA LEU A 186 -7.31 11.60 -2.95
C LEU A 186 -7.79 13.00 -3.32
N ALA A 187 -7.51 14.07 -2.57
CA ALA A 187 -6.85 14.12 -1.26
C ALA A 187 -7.64 13.38 -0.15
N GLY A 188 -6.96 12.89 0.89
CA GLY A 188 -7.59 12.10 1.97
C GLY A 188 -6.62 11.38 2.92
N ALA A 189 -7.07 10.26 3.51
CA ALA A 189 -6.29 9.48 4.47
C ALA A 189 -4.86 9.13 4.01
N PRO A 190 -4.61 8.77 2.73
CA PRO A 190 -3.26 8.50 2.26
C PRO A 190 -2.29 9.70 2.35
N ASP A 191 -2.80 10.94 2.36
CA ASP A 191 -1.98 12.13 2.57
C ASP A 191 -1.43 12.16 4.00
N THR A 192 -2.24 11.75 4.98
CA THR A 192 -1.80 11.63 6.39
C THR A 192 -0.72 10.55 6.53
N TRP A 193 -0.87 9.41 5.83
CA TRP A 193 0.18 8.38 5.82
C TRP A 193 1.50 8.91 5.26
N ASN A 194 1.42 9.74 4.22
CA ASN A 194 2.58 10.41 3.65
C ASN A 194 3.17 11.50 4.54
N MET A 195 2.36 12.20 5.34
CA MET A 195 2.86 13.11 6.38
C MET A 195 3.62 12.35 7.48
N LEU A 196 3.13 11.20 7.92
CA LEU A 196 3.84 10.33 8.87
C LEU A 196 5.15 9.81 8.30
N LEU A 197 5.14 9.37 7.04
CA LEU A 197 6.34 8.96 6.32
C LEU A 197 7.35 10.13 6.24
N TYR A 198 6.90 11.33 5.86
CA TYR A 198 7.75 12.52 5.80
C TYR A 198 8.34 12.87 7.16
N ALA A 199 7.54 12.85 8.22
CA ALA A 199 7.99 13.09 9.58
C ALA A 199 9.06 12.07 9.99
N ALA A 200 8.81 10.77 9.76
CA ALA A 200 9.80 9.74 10.04
C ALA A 200 11.07 9.92 9.19
N LEU A 201 10.94 10.33 7.92
CA LEU A 201 12.08 10.57 7.04
C LEU A 201 12.96 11.74 7.49
N THR A 202 12.36 12.79 8.05
CA THR A 202 13.02 14.04 8.45
C THR A 202 13.41 14.09 9.93
N GLN A 203 12.89 13.18 10.76
CA GLN A 203 13.36 12.99 12.11
C GLN A 203 14.86 12.68 12.10
N ARG A 204 15.63 13.51 12.80
CA ARG A 204 17.05 13.25 13.04
C ARG A 204 17.16 11.99 13.89
N LYS A 205 18.01 11.04 13.50
CA LYS A 205 18.47 9.99 14.41
C LYS A 205 19.15 10.70 15.57
N THR A 206 18.49 10.80 16.72
CA THR A 206 19.16 11.12 17.97
C THR A 206 19.98 9.87 18.32
N ASN A 207 21.30 9.98 18.15
CA ASN A 207 22.26 8.99 18.62
C ASN A 207 22.21 8.89 20.14
#